data_AF-A0A7V4SNU4-F1
#
_entry.id   AF-A0A7V4SNU4-F1
#
_cell.length_a   1.000
_cell.length_b   1.000
_cell.length_c   1.000
_cell.angle_alpha   90.00
_cell.angle_beta   90.00
_cell.angle_gamma   90.00
#
_symmetry.space_group_name_H-M   'P 1'
#
loop_
_entity.id
_entity.type
_entity.pdbx_description
1 polymer ?
#
loop_
_entity_poly.entity_id
_entity_poly.type
_entity_poly.pdbx_seq_one_letter_code
_entity_poly.pdbx_strand_id
1 'polypeptide(L)'
;MNPTPRALDLDRGPEEVGIFRPAAYLLFLLALAAALACGVRKPPAEAQDYRALLGIEVESLRLSASDMVVDMRYRVLDAAKAQAVHKKGLTISLIDEATHSVLKVPSPAYVGPLRQRSDRIQEGKVYFMLFANGGRVVKSGNRVTLVLGDVRIPGLTVE
;
A
#
# COMPACT_ATOMS: atom_id res chain seq x y z
N MET A 1 -80.00 -45.53 7.09
CA MET A 1 -79.48 -46.76 6.47
C MET A 1 -78.03 -46.54 6.12
N ASN A 2 -77.13 -47.35 6.66
CA ASN A 2 -75.77 -47.51 6.10
C ASN A 2 -75.81 -48.77 5.23
N PRO A 3 -75.08 -48.80 4.11
CA PRO A 3 -74.08 -49.86 4.04
C PRO A 3 -72.77 -49.40 3.41
N THR A 4 -71.69 -49.93 3.98
CA THR A 4 -70.37 -50.10 3.34
C THR A 4 -70.27 -51.53 2.81
N PRO A 5 -69.49 -51.76 1.75
CA PRO A 5 -68.44 -52.78 1.80
C PRO A 5 -67.13 -52.31 1.11
N ARG A 6 -65.94 -52.51 1.70
CA ARG A 6 -64.94 -53.59 1.45
C ARG A 6 -64.72 -53.92 -0.04
N ALA A 7 -63.52 -54.15 -0.57
CA ALA A 7 -62.13 -54.08 -0.11
C ALA A 7 -61.22 -54.27 -1.35
N LEU A 8 -60.00 -53.72 -1.27
CA LEU A 8 -58.73 -54.26 -1.80
C LEU A 8 -58.58 -54.48 -3.33
N ASP A 9 -57.67 -53.72 -3.96
CA ASP A 9 -56.69 -54.35 -4.84
C ASP A 9 -55.35 -53.62 -4.81
N LEU A 10 -54.32 -54.42 -4.57
CA LEU A 10 -52.92 -54.09 -4.56
C LEU A 10 -52.41 -54.29 -5.99
N ASP A 11 -51.88 -53.26 -6.64
CA ASP A 11 -50.90 -53.49 -7.69
C ASP A 11 -49.75 -52.49 -7.63
N ARG A 12 -48.59 -53.06 -7.95
CA ARG A 12 -47.21 -52.62 -7.81
C ARG A 12 -46.91 -51.46 -8.76
N GLY A 13 -46.14 -50.46 -8.34
CA GLY A 13 -44.70 -50.45 -8.61
C GLY A 13 -44.22 -49.01 -8.87
N PRO A 14 -42.90 -48.75 -8.81
CA PRO A 14 -42.33 -47.49 -8.33
C PRO A 14 -41.74 -46.62 -9.45
N GLU A 15 -41.84 -45.29 -9.35
CA GLU A 15 -41.07 -44.35 -10.18
C GLU A 15 -40.40 -43.30 -9.26
N GLU A 16 -39.24 -43.70 -8.74
CA GLU A 16 -38.01 -42.91 -8.59
C GLU A 16 -38.17 -41.37 -8.46
N VAL A 17 -38.30 -40.88 -7.23
CA VAL A 17 -38.12 -39.46 -6.92
C VAL A 17 -36.63 -39.15 -6.83
N GLY A 18 -36.20 -38.30 -7.78
CA GLY A 18 -34.82 -37.91 -8.04
C GLY A 18 -33.96 -37.61 -6.81
N ILE A 19 -32.82 -38.28 -6.82
CA ILE A 19 -31.63 -38.12 -5.99
C ILE A 19 -31.27 -36.64 -5.81
N PHE A 20 -31.55 -36.12 -4.62
CA PHE A 20 -31.01 -34.86 -4.09
C PHE A 20 -29.47 -35.00 -4.02
N ARG A 21 -28.71 -34.21 -4.78
CA ARG A 21 -27.22 -34.24 -4.75
C ARG A 21 -26.71 -33.25 -3.68
N PRO A 22 -26.30 -33.69 -2.47
CA PRO A 22 -25.87 -32.80 -1.38
C PRO A 22 -24.50 -32.15 -1.61
N ALA A 23 -23.73 -32.60 -2.62
CA ALA A 23 -22.37 -32.13 -2.88
C ALA A 23 -22.27 -30.69 -3.42
N ALA A 24 -23.37 -30.14 -3.97
CA ALA A 24 -23.36 -28.78 -4.51
C ALA A 24 -23.40 -27.70 -3.42
N TYR A 25 -24.03 -27.98 -2.27
CA TYR A 25 -24.16 -26.99 -1.19
C TYR A 25 -22.87 -26.78 -0.41
N LEU A 26 -22.04 -27.82 -0.27
CA LEU A 26 -20.76 -27.73 0.43
C LEU A 26 -19.72 -26.92 -0.37
N LEU A 27 -19.75 -27.02 -1.71
CA LEU A 27 -18.94 -26.19 -2.61
C LEU A 27 -19.41 -24.73 -2.63
N PHE A 28 -20.72 -24.50 -2.51
CA PHE A 28 -21.28 -23.14 -2.45
C PHE A 28 -20.94 -22.43 -1.13
N LEU A 29 -20.93 -23.15 0.01
CA LEU A 29 -20.51 -22.62 1.31
C LEU A 29 -18.99 -22.39 1.38
N LEU A 30 -18.16 -23.20 0.73
CA LEU A 30 -16.72 -22.97 0.64
C LEU A 30 -16.39 -21.73 -0.22
N ALA A 31 -17.17 -21.48 -1.28
CA ALA A 31 -17.03 -20.30 -2.13
C ALA A 31 -17.45 -18.99 -1.41
N LEU A 32 -18.41 -19.06 -0.48
CA LEU A 32 -18.81 -17.92 0.34
C LEU A 32 -17.73 -17.54 1.36
N ALA A 33 -16.99 -18.52 1.91
CA ALA A 33 -15.88 -18.26 2.82
C ALA A 33 -14.65 -17.64 2.14
N ALA A 34 -14.41 -17.93 0.85
CA ALA A 34 -13.31 -17.34 0.09
C ALA A 34 -13.52 -15.85 -0.25
N ALA A 35 -14.77 -15.39 -0.28
CA ALA A 35 -15.09 -13.98 -0.58
C ALA A 35 -14.82 -13.03 0.60
N LEU A 36 -14.76 -13.53 1.84
CA LEU A 36 -14.40 -12.73 3.03
C LEU A 36 -12.89 -12.52 3.19
N ALA A 37 -12.06 -13.25 2.43
CA ALA A 37 -10.61 -13.07 2.39
C ALA A 37 -10.13 -12.09 1.30
N CYS A 38 -11.06 -11.49 0.53
CA CYS A 38 -10.76 -10.29 -0.23
C CYS A 38 -10.66 -9.12 0.74
N GLY A 39 -9.52 -9.03 1.43
CA GLY A 39 -9.14 -7.83 2.15
C GLY A 39 -9.33 -6.64 1.23
N VAL A 40 -10.16 -5.70 1.66
CA VAL A 40 -10.34 -4.41 1.00
C VAL A 40 -8.94 -3.82 0.84
N ARG A 41 -8.34 -3.97 -0.35
CA ARG A 41 -7.17 -3.18 -0.72
C ARG A 41 -7.70 -1.76 -0.78
N LYS A 42 -7.50 -1.02 0.32
CA LYS A 42 -7.74 0.42 0.37
C LYS A 42 -7.16 0.98 -0.92
N PRO A 43 -7.97 1.60 -1.81
CA PRO A 43 -7.45 2.17 -3.04
C PRO A 43 -6.24 3.03 -2.66
N PRO A 44 -5.15 3.00 -3.45
CA PRO A 44 -3.96 3.80 -3.16
C PRO A 44 -4.48 5.22 -3.01
N ALA A 45 -4.49 5.70 -1.77
CA ALA A 45 -5.20 6.91 -1.43
C ALA A 45 -4.58 8.00 -2.31
N GLU A 46 -5.34 8.49 -3.29
CA GLU A 46 -4.97 9.65 -4.09
C GLU A 46 -4.54 10.72 -3.10
N ALA A 47 -3.23 10.94 -3.02
CA ALA A 47 -2.56 11.92 -2.17
C ALA A 47 -3.39 12.27 -0.91
N GLN A 48 -3.72 11.28 -0.07
CA GLN A 48 -4.32 11.56 1.24
C GLN A 48 -3.41 12.60 1.87
N ASP A 49 -3.92 13.81 2.16
CA ASP A 49 -3.08 15.01 2.34
C ASP A 49 -1.89 14.70 3.27
N TYR A 50 -0.75 14.40 2.65
CA TYR A 50 0.37 13.81 3.38
C TYR A 50 0.96 14.87 4.30
N ARG A 51 0.74 16.16 3.99
CA ARG A 51 1.08 17.29 4.83
C ARG A 51 0.33 17.20 6.16
N ALA A 52 -0.97 16.93 6.12
CA ALA A 52 -1.78 16.74 7.32
C ALA A 52 -1.41 15.48 8.11
N LEU A 53 -1.01 14.40 7.43
CA LEU A 53 -0.64 13.12 8.05
C LEU A 53 0.75 13.13 8.68
N LEU A 54 1.75 13.62 7.94
CA LEU A 54 3.16 13.55 8.31
C LEU A 54 3.70 14.86 8.90
N GLY A 55 2.97 15.97 8.76
CA GLY A 55 3.44 17.28 9.21
C GLY A 55 4.64 17.78 8.41
N ILE A 56 4.80 17.37 7.15
CA ILE A 56 5.88 17.82 6.28
C ILE A 56 5.36 18.22 4.90
N GLU A 57 6.07 19.11 4.23
CA GLU A 57 5.86 19.47 2.84
C GLU A 57 7.15 19.24 2.05
N VAL A 58 7.08 18.49 0.96
CA VAL A 58 8.22 18.34 0.05
C VAL A 58 8.33 19.62 -0.77
N GLU A 59 9.45 20.32 -0.63
CA GLU A 59 9.69 21.59 -1.33
C GLU A 59 10.37 21.39 -2.67
N SER A 60 11.32 20.45 -2.77
CA SER A 60 12.03 20.16 -4.02
C SER A 60 12.70 18.79 -4.00
N LEU A 61 12.90 18.26 -5.21
CA LEU A 61 13.71 17.08 -5.50
C LEU A 61 14.67 17.46 -6.61
N ARG A 62 15.95 17.59 -6.31
CA ARG A 62 16.94 18.09 -7.27
C ARG A 62 18.02 17.08 -7.55
N LEU A 63 18.47 17.01 -8.79
CA LEU A 63 19.68 16.28 -9.12
C LEU A 63 20.93 17.04 -8.64
N SER A 64 21.86 16.30 -8.05
CA SER A 64 23.12 16.83 -7.53
C SER A 64 24.24 15.80 -7.69
N ALA A 65 25.48 16.21 -7.40
CA ALA A 65 26.67 15.37 -7.54
C ALA A 65 26.77 14.71 -8.93
N SER A 66 26.65 15.51 -10.00
CA SER A 66 26.61 15.03 -11.40
C SER A 66 25.50 13.99 -11.63
N ASP A 67 24.29 14.29 -11.16
CA ASP A 67 23.09 13.46 -11.23
C ASP A 67 23.17 12.12 -10.47
N MET A 68 24.21 11.91 -9.67
CA MET A 68 24.36 10.68 -8.89
C MET A 68 23.53 10.68 -7.60
N VAL A 69 23.02 11.83 -7.20
CA VAL A 69 22.24 11.99 -5.97
C VAL A 69 20.99 12.80 -6.24
N VAL A 70 19.86 12.32 -5.72
CA VAL A 70 18.63 13.13 -5.62
C VAL A 70 18.61 13.76 -4.23
N ASP A 71 18.68 15.09 -4.17
CA ASP A 71 18.56 15.91 -2.97
C ASP A 71 17.10 16.31 -2.78
N MET A 72 16.45 15.73 -1.77
CA MET A 72 15.10 16.07 -1.38
C MET A 72 15.11 17.09 -0.25
N ARG A 73 14.47 18.24 -0.46
CA ARG A 73 14.21 19.24 0.58
C ARG A 73 12.77 19.18 1.01
N TYR A 74 12.56 19.21 2.32
CA TYR A 74 11.22 19.23 2.90
C TYR A 74 11.16 20.15 4.11
N ARG A 75 10.05 20.87 4.22
CA ARG A 75 9.73 21.74 5.36
C ARG A 75 8.90 20.99 6.38
N VAL A 76 9.17 21.20 7.65
CA VAL A 76 8.30 20.73 8.73
C VAL A 76 7.16 21.72 8.91
N LEU A 77 5.92 21.24 8.85
CA LEU A 77 4.69 21.99 9.12
C LEU A 77 4.19 21.77 10.56
N ASP A 78 4.36 20.56 11.09
CA ASP A 78 3.95 20.17 12.45
C ASP A 78 5.05 19.28 13.05
N ALA A 79 5.71 19.75 14.11
CA ALA A 79 6.87 19.06 14.66
C ALA A 79 6.50 17.75 15.34
N ALA A 80 5.30 17.63 15.91
CA ALA A 80 4.84 16.43 16.60
C ALA A 80 4.60 15.29 15.60
N LYS A 81 3.95 15.58 14.47
CA LYS A 81 3.72 14.60 13.40
C LYS A 81 5.02 14.24 12.68
N ALA A 82 5.86 15.24 12.40
CA ALA A 82 7.11 15.05 11.67
C ALA A 82 8.11 14.15 12.43
N GLN A 83 7.99 13.99 13.75
CA GLN A 83 8.85 13.06 14.50
C GLN A 83 8.87 11.65 13.89
N ALA A 84 7.74 11.18 13.35
CA ALA A 84 7.64 9.87 12.72
C ALA A 84 8.63 9.70 11.55
N VAL A 85 8.81 10.75 10.75
CA VAL A 85 9.73 10.78 9.58
C VAL A 85 11.20 10.69 10.02
N HIS A 86 11.51 11.17 11.23
CA HIS A 86 12.87 11.20 11.77
C HIS A 86 13.23 9.96 12.62
N LYS A 87 12.26 9.07 12.90
CA LYS A 87 12.51 7.83 13.67
C LYS A 87 13.61 6.97 13.04
N LYS A 88 14.36 6.27 13.89
CA LYS A 88 15.34 5.26 13.47
C LYS A 88 14.59 4.05 12.92
N GLY A 89 15.10 3.45 11.84
CA GLY A 89 14.52 2.24 11.25
C GLY A 89 13.32 2.46 10.34
N LEU A 90 12.87 3.70 10.14
CA LEU A 90 11.86 4.01 9.13
C LEU A 90 12.41 3.68 7.73
N THR A 91 11.66 2.90 6.95
CA THR A 91 11.97 2.64 5.54
C THR A 91 11.74 3.91 4.73
N ILE A 92 12.79 4.38 4.05
CA ILE A 92 12.76 5.60 3.25
C ILE A 92 13.35 5.30 1.87
N SER A 93 12.57 5.53 0.81
CA SER A 93 13.02 5.33 -0.57
C SER A 93 12.24 6.21 -1.54
N LEU A 94 12.85 6.55 -2.66
CA LEU A 94 12.14 7.03 -3.86
C LEU A 94 11.98 5.86 -4.83
N ILE A 95 10.84 5.83 -5.51
CA ILE A 95 10.56 4.88 -6.58
C ILE A 95 10.33 5.70 -7.83
N ASP A 96 11.14 5.49 -8.86
CA ASP A 96 10.87 6.06 -10.18
C ASP A 96 9.59 5.44 -10.76
N GLU A 97 8.64 6.27 -11.17
CA GLU A 97 7.31 5.78 -11.56
C GLU A 97 7.32 5.08 -12.92
N ALA A 98 8.26 5.44 -13.80
CA ALA A 98 8.37 4.87 -15.14
C ALA A 98 9.11 3.51 -15.13
N THR A 99 10.22 3.42 -14.40
CA THR A 99 11.10 2.24 -14.41
C THR A 99 10.94 1.35 -13.17
N HIS A 100 10.19 1.81 -12.16
CA HIS A 100 10.08 1.18 -10.84
C HIS A 100 11.42 1.02 -10.11
N SER A 101 12.45 1.77 -10.53
CA SER A 101 13.76 1.75 -9.88
C SER A 101 13.68 2.34 -8.47
N VAL A 102 14.28 1.64 -7.51
CA VAL A 102 14.25 2.04 -6.10
C VAL A 102 15.54 2.74 -5.72
N LEU A 103 15.44 4.02 -5.37
CA LEU A 103 16.54 4.82 -4.85
C LEU A 103 16.43 4.85 -3.32
N LYS A 104 17.48 4.39 -2.64
CA LYS A 104 17.54 4.31 -1.17
C LYS A 104 18.35 5.48 -0.61
N VAL A 105 18.10 5.82 0.65
CA VAL A 105 19.01 6.67 1.42
C VAL A 105 20.28 5.86 1.70
N PRO A 106 21.45 6.24 1.14
CA PRO A 106 22.67 5.52 1.39
C PRO A 106 23.10 5.71 2.85
N SER A 107 23.73 4.68 3.43
CA SER A 107 24.27 4.71 4.79
C SER A 107 25.70 4.20 4.81
N PRO A 108 26.70 5.00 4.36
CA PRO A 108 28.11 4.66 4.47
C PRO A 108 28.52 4.34 5.91
N ALA A 109 29.47 3.42 6.09
CA ALA A 109 29.81 2.83 7.39
C ALA A 109 30.16 3.85 8.49
N TYR A 110 30.88 4.92 8.13
CA TYR A 110 31.39 5.90 9.11
C TYR A 110 30.55 7.19 9.21
N VAL A 111 29.72 7.49 8.21
CA VAL A 111 28.91 8.72 8.15
C VAL A 111 27.45 8.46 8.54
N GLY A 112 27.00 7.19 8.45
CA GLY A 112 25.62 6.81 8.67
C GLY A 112 24.70 7.27 7.53
N PRO A 113 23.37 7.21 7.72
CA PRO A 113 22.40 7.57 6.69
C PRO A 113 22.55 9.02 6.25
N LEU A 114 22.60 9.28 4.94
CA LEU A 114 22.69 10.64 4.37
C LEU A 114 21.35 11.38 4.44
N ARG A 115 20.86 11.60 5.65
CA ARG A 115 19.68 12.38 5.97
C ARG A 115 19.88 13.10 7.29
N GLN A 116 19.24 14.24 7.44
CA GLN A 116 19.30 14.95 8.70
C GLN A 116 18.42 14.27 9.75
N ARG A 117 19.03 13.84 10.87
CA ARG A 117 18.32 13.42 12.08
C ARG A 117 18.46 14.50 13.14
N SER A 118 17.40 14.74 13.89
CA SER A 118 17.40 15.67 15.02
C SER A 118 16.44 15.14 16.07
N ASP A 119 16.86 15.15 17.33
CA ASP A 119 15.99 14.77 18.45
C ASP A 119 14.96 15.87 18.75
N ARG A 120 15.23 17.10 18.29
CA ARG A 120 14.30 18.24 18.36
C ARG A 120 13.98 18.70 16.95
N ILE A 121 12.81 18.33 16.48
CA ILE A 121 12.28 18.80 15.18
C ILE A 121 11.74 20.21 15.37
N GLN A 122 12.09 21.11 14.45
CA GLN A 122 11.67 22.51 14.48
C GLN A 122 10.65 22.74 13.37
N GLU A 123 9.49 23.29 13.72
CA GLU A 123 8.49 23.74 12.75
C GLU A 123 9.05 24.86 11.87
N GLY A 124 8.60 24.90 10.62
CA GLY A 124 9.05 25.85 9.61
C GLY A 124 10.46 25.60 9.09
N LYS A 125 11.26 24.73 9.71
CA LYS A 125 12.63 24.45 9.26
C LYS A 125 12.64 23.49 8.07
N VAL A 126 13.55 23.76 7.14
CA VAL A 126 13.83 22.89 5.99
C VAL A 126 14.91 21.89 6.35
N TYR A 127 14.63 20.62 6.09
CA TYR A 127 15.51 19.48 6.27
C TYR A 127 15.81 18.84 4.91
N PHE A 128 16.76 17.92 4.89
CA PHE A 128 17.16 17.22 3.67
C PHE A 128 17.21 15.70 3.85
N MET A 129 16.97 14.98 2.75
CA MET A 129 17.30 13.58 2.57
C MET A 129 17.98 13.38 1.22
N LEU A 130 19.08 12.62 1.19
CA LEU A 130 19.78 12.30 -0.03
C LEU A 130 19.49 10.85 -0.45
N PHE A 131 19.21 10.65 -1.72
CA PHE A 131 18.96 9.34 -2.30
C PHE A 131 20.02 9.03 -3.35
N ALA A 132 20.57 7.81 -3.32
CA ALA A 132 21.55 7.39 -4.31
C ALA A 132 20.85 7.10 -5.65
N ASN A 133 21.23 7.84 -6.69
CA ASN A 133 20.77 7.65 -8.07
C ASN A 133 21.84 6.87 -8.86
N GLY A 134 22.09 5.62 -8.43
CA GLY A 134 23.06 4.74 -9.08
C GLY A 134 22.71 4.55 -10.56
N GLY A 135 23.71 4.67 -11.44
CA GLY A 135 23.48 4.58 -12.90
C GLY A 135 22.74 5.79 -13.50
N ARG A 136 22.44 6.83 -12.70
CA ARG A 136 21.71 8.03 -13.13
C ARG A 136 20.35 7.71 -13.76
N VAL A 137 19.64 6.76 -13.17
CA VAL A 137 18.36 6.25 -13.69
C VAL A 137 17.28 7.32 -13.67
N VAL A 138 17.19 8.07 -12.57
CA VAL A 138 16.29 9.22 -12.46
C VAL A 138 16.91 10.43 -13.17
N LYS A 139 16.09 11.13 -13.97
CA LYS A 139 16.44 12.37 -14.67
C LYS A 139 15.54 13.52 -14.23
N SER A 140 15.94 14.75 -14.57
CA SER A 140 15.06 15.92 -14.45
C SER A 140 13.78 15.70 -15.27
N GLY A 141 12.64 16.08 -14.70
CA GLY A 141 11.31 15.85 -15.24
C GLY A 141 10.69 14.48 -14.90
N ASN A 142 11.46 13.52 -14.37
CA ASN A 142 10.88 12.24 -13.95
C ASN A 142 9.89 12.43 -12.80
N ARG A 143 8.87 11.58 -12.77
CA ARG A 143 7.97 11.43 -11.63
C ARG A 143 8.45 10.31 -10.72
N VAL A 144 8.45 10.59 -9.43
CA VAL A 144 8.85 9.65 -8.39
C VAL A 144 7.79 9.57 -7.29
N THR A 145 7.66 8.38 -6.72
CA THR A 145 6.89 8.14 -5.51
C THR A 145 7.83 8.10 -4.30
N LEU A 146 7.61 8.96 -3.31
CA LEU A 146 8.28 8.89 -2.02
C LEU A 146 7.58 7.88 -1.11
N VAL A 147 8.35 6.96 -0.55
CA VAL A 147 7.89 5.96 0.43
C VAL A 147 8.50 6.28 1.78
N LEU A 148 7.64 6.47 2.77
CA LEU A 148 7.97 6.73 4.18
C LEU A 148 7.20 5.72 5.05
N GLY A 149 7.84 4.58 5.35
CA GLY A 149 7.17 3.45 5.99
C GLY A 149 6.01 2.95 5.12
N ASP A 150 4.79 2.99 5.67
CA ASP A 150 3.57 2.58 4.97
C ASP A 150 2.94 3.71 4.13
N VAL A 151 3.43 4.95 4.29
CA VAL A 151 2.90 6.10 3.55
C VAL A 151 3.61 6.22 2.20
N ARG A 152 2.81 6.39 1.15
CA ARG A 152 3.29 6.59 -0.22
C ARG A 152 2.79 7.93 -0.75
N ILE A 153 3.70 8.71 -1.31
CA ILE A 153 3.43 10.04 -1.86
C ILE A 153 3.83 10.00 -3.34
N PRO A 154 2.91 9.69 -4.26
CA PRO A 154 3.20 9.62 -5.69
C PRO A 154 3.23 11.01 -6.34
N GLY A 155 3.73 11.06 -7.58
CA GLY A 155 3.61 12.20 -8.48
C GLY A 155 4.58 13.35 -8.21
N LEU A 156 5.58 13.18 -7.33
CA LEU A 156 6.60 14.18 -7.08
C LEU A 156 7.51 14.30 -8.30
N THR A 157 7.83 15.53 -8.72
CA THR A 157 8.64 15.77 -9.92
C THR A 157 10.07 16.12 -9.53
N VAL A 158 11.03 15.55 -10.25
CA VAL A 158 12.45 15.88 -10.08
C VAL A 158 12.78 17.09 -10.96
N GLU A 159 13.43 18.08 -10.36
CA GLU A 159 13.93 19.31 -10.99
C GLU A 159 15.36 19.14 -11.52
#